data_AF-A0A8T3VKE1-F1
#
_entry.id   AF-A0A8T3VKE1-F1
#
_cell.length_a   1.000
_cell.length_b   1.000
_cell.length_c   1.000
_cell.angle_alpha   90.00
_cell.angle_beta   90.00
_cell.angle_gamma   90.00
#
_symmetry.space_group_name_H-M   'P 1'
#
loop_
_entity.id
_entity.type
_entity.pdbx_description
1 polymer ?
#
loop_
_entity_poly.entity_id
_entity_poly.type
_entity_poly.pdbx_seq_one_letter_code
_entity_poly.pdbx_strand_id
1 'polypeptide(L)'
;MEFDKEKFKTVLSYIINRCENKKNVGKTVICKLLYFSDFNYYEKYETSITNETYIKYERGPYPQHIDEIVDEMINDNSIIIEKNLILELLFTNTTYKKSQIYLP
;
A
#
# COMPACT_ATOMS: atom_id res chain seq x y z
N MET A 1 -8.56 4.43 17.83
CA MET A 1 -8.96 5.31 16.71
C MET A 1 -9.35 4.42 15.55
N GLU A 2 -10.32 4.85 14.75
CA GLU A 2 -10.82 4.10 13.59
C GLU A 2 -9.96 4.39 12.36
N PHE A 3 -9.79 3.40 11.49
CA PHE A 3 -9.08 3.51 10.22
C PHE A 3 -9.70 4.61 9.33
N ASP A 4 -8.87 5.56 8.88
CA ASP A 4 -9.27 6.61 7.95
C ASP A 4 -8.90 6.23 6.52
N LYS A 5 -9.87 5.61 5.85
CA LYS A 5 -9.78 5.10 4.48
C LYS A 5 -9.41 6.17 3.45
N GLU A 6 -9.98 7.37 3.56
CA GLU A 6 -9.76 8.43 2.57
C GLU A 6 -8.38 9.07 2.75
N LYS A 7 -7.92 9.23 3.99
CA LYS A 7 -6.52 9.59 4.27
C LYS A 7 -5.56 8.53 3.77
N PHE A 8 -5.86 7.25 3.99
CA PHE A 8 -5.04 6.15 3.52
C PHE A 8 -4.88 6.17 2.00
N LYS A 9 -5.97 6.27 1.24
CA LYS A 9 -5.95 6.43 -0.23
C LYS A 9 -5.09 7.63 -0.64
N THR A 10 -5.31 8.78 -0.01
CA THR A 10 -4.55 10.01 -0.30
C THR A 10 -3.04 9.83 -0.11
N VAL A 11 -2.63 9.26 1.02
CA VAL A 11 -1.21 9.01 1.33
C VAL A 11 -0.63 7.96 0.36
N LEU A 12 -1.37 6.90 0.07
CA LEU A 12 -0.97 5.86 -0.87
C LEU A 12 -0.76 6.43 -2.28
N SER A 13 -1.72 7.18 -2.83
CA SER A 13 -1.60 7.84 -4.14
C SER A 13 -0.41 8.79 -4.18
N TYR A 14 -0.19 9.56 -3.09
CA TYR A 14 0.98 10.44 -2.99
C TYR A 14 2.30 9.66 -3.04
N ILE A 15 2.44 8.59 -2.24
CA ILE A 15 3.65 7.75 -2.21
C ILE A 15 3.91 7.14 -3.59
N ILE A 16 2.86 6.59 -4.21
CA ILE A 16 2.90 5.98 -5.54
C ILE A 16 3.39 6.99 -6.58
N ASN A 17 2.78 8.18 -6.64
CA ASN A 17 3.18 9.24 -7.56
C ASN A 17 4.63 9.71 -7.34
N ARG A 18 5.07 9.81 -6.07
CA ARG A 18 6.47 10.17 -5.73
C ARG A 18 7.50 9.08 -6.04
N CYS A 19 7.04 7.85 -6.23
CA CYS A 19 7.87 6.70 -6.54
C CYS A 19 7.79 6.26 -8.00
N GLU A 20 7.05 7.01 -8.82
CA GLU A 20 6.92 6.74 -10.24
C GLU A 20 8.29 6.61 -10.93
N ASN A 21 8.40 5.66 -11.87
CA ASN A 21 9.60 5.36 -12.65
C ASN A 21 10.84 4.92 -11.84
N LYS A 22 10.70 4.59 -10.54
CA LYS A 22 11.80 4.06 -9.72
C LYS A 22 11.83 2.53 -9.78
N LYS A 23 12.76 1.98 -10.58
CA LYS A 23 12.95 0.53 -10.80
C LYS A 23 13.09 -0.35 -9.54
N ASN A 24 13.48 0.22 -8.39
CA ASN A 24 13.70 -0.49 -7.13
C ASN A 24 12.58 -0.28 -6.10
N VAL A 25 11.48 0.35 -6.48
CA VAL A 25 10.32 0.56 -5.61
C VAL A 25 9.22 -0.40 -6.04
N GLY A 26 8.86 -1.32 -5.14
CA GLY A 26 7.71 -2.20 -5.30
C GLY A 26 6.86 -2.26 -4.04
N LYS A 27 5.87 -3.16 -3.99
CA LYS A 27 4.90 -3.30 -2.89
C LYS A 27 5.54 -3.25 -1.50
N THR A 28 6.60 -4.03 -1.28
CA THR A 28 7.29 -4.05 0.03
C THR A 28 7.83 -2.68 0.45
N VAL A 29 8.36 -1.89 -0.49
CA VAL A 29 8.88 -0.55 -0.19
C VAL A 29 7.73 0.41 0.09
N ILE A 30 6.64 0.33 -0.68
CA ILE A 30 5.43 1.15 -0.47
C ILE A 30 4.80 0.88 0.89
N CYS A 31 4.64 -0.39 1.29
CA CYS A 31 4.14 -0.76 2.62
C CYS A 31 5.01 -0.17 3.75
N LYS A 32 6.33 -0.18 3.59
CA LYS A 32 7.26 0.44 4.55
C LYS A 32 7.11 1.97 4.58
N LEU A 33 6.95 2.61 3.42
CA LEU A 33 6.77 4.07 3.36
C LEU A 33 5.46 4.50 4.02
N LEU A 34 4.37 3.74 3.87
CA LEU A 34 3.11 3.97 4.58
C LEU A 34 3.32 3.90 6.10
N TYR A 35 3.91 2.80 6.57
CA TYR A 35 4.24 2.61 7.99
C TYR A 35 5.07 3.77 8.55
N PHE A 36 6.17 4.13 7.87
CA PHE A 36 7.01 5.25 8.33
C PHE A 36 6.29 6.59 8.28
N SER A 37 5.37 6.80 7.34
CA SER A 37 4.59 8.04 7.27
C SER A 37 3.68 8.19 8.49
N ASP A 38 2.95 7.14 8.87
CA ASP A 38 2.11 7.17 10.06
C ASP A 38 2.93 7.26 11.35
N PHE A 39 3.97 6.44 11.50
CA PHE A 39 4.76 6.41 12.74
C PHE A 39 5.57 7.69 12.96
N ASN A 40 6.21 8.24 11.94
CA ASN A 40 6.98 9.48 12.08
C ASN A 40 6.05 10.67 12.38
N TYR A 41 4.85 10.68 11.79
CA TYR A 41 3.86 11.71 12.09
C TYR A 41 3.32 11.56 13.51
N TYR A 42 3.03 10.33 13.94
CA TYR A 42 2.60 10.04 15.31
C TYR A 42 3.66 10.43 16.35
N GLU A 43 4.95 10.16 16.11
CA GLU A 43 6.04 10.56 17.01
C GLU A 43 6.06 12.08 17.25
N LYS A 44 5.70 12.87 16.23
CA LYS A 44 5.72 14.33 16.30
C LYS A 44 4.43 14.95 16.81
N TYR A 45 3.28 14.35 16.50
CA TYR A 45 1.96 14.95 16.69
C TYR A 45 1.00 14.11 17.55
N GLU A 46 1.47 12.99 18.09
CA GLU A 46 0.71 12.04 18.93
C GLU A 46 -0.61 11.54 18.30
N THR A 47 -0.73 11.68 16.98
CA THR A 47 -1.89 11.31 16.17
C THR A 47 -1.40 10.64 14.90
N SER A 48 -2.10 9.61 14.42
CA SER A 48 -1.74 8.92 13.16
C SER A 48 -2.41 9.61 11.96
N ILE A 49 -1.80 9.53 10.77
CA ILE A 49 -2.36 10.15 9.56
C ILE A 49 -3.57 9.33 9.09
N THR A 50 -3.43 8.01 9.08
CA THR A 50 -4.42 7.08 8.51
C THR A 50 -5.10 6.20 9.56
N ASN A 51 -4.58 6.14 10.79
CA ASN A 51 -5.00 5.17 11.82
C ASN A 51 -4.97 3.71 11.36
N GLU A 52 -4.15 3.38 10.35
CA GLU A 52 -4.02 2.02 9.86
C GLU A 52 -3.38 1.07 10.89
N THR A 53 -3.79 -0.19 10.82
CA THR A 53 -3.20 -1.30 11.56
C THR A 53 -2.13 -1.98 10.71
N TYR A 54 -0.94 -2.12 11.27
CA TYR A 54 0.20 -2.71 10.59
C TYR A 54 0.53 -4.10 11.15
N ILE A 55 0.43 -5.12 10.29
CA ILE A 55 0.71 -6.52 10.61
C ILE A 55 2.19 -6.80 10.36
N LYS A 56 2.86 -7.45 11.31
CA LYS A 56 4.26 -7.85 11.16
C LYS A 56 4.39 -9.05 10.22
N TYR A 57 5.03 -8.86 9.07
CA TYR A 57 5.48 -9.93 8.18
C TYR A 57 7.00 -10.05 8.16
N GLU A 58 7.52 -11.14 7.58
CA GLU A 58 8.97 -11.39 7.43
C GLU A 58 9.70 -10.21 6.78
N ARG A 59 9.08 -9.57 5.78
CA ARG A 59 9.71 -8.49 5.01
C ARG A 59 9.43 -7.09 5.55
N GLY A 60 8.71 -6.96 6.66
CA GLY A 60 8.37 -5.69 7.30
C GLY A 60 6.89 -5.55 7.66
N PRO A 61 6.47 -4.35 8.09
CA PRO A 61 5.07 -4.06 8.39
C PRO A 61 4.22 -4.06 7.11
N TYR A 62 3.04 -4.64 7.20
CA TYR A 62 2.07 -4.72 6.12
C TYR A 62 0.76 -4.05 6.56
N PRO A 63 0.27 -3.03 5.86
CA PRO A 63 -0.99 -2.38 6.20
C PRO A 63 -2.16 -3.35 5.99
N GLN A 64 -3.02 -3.50 6.99
CA GLN A 64 -4.09 -4.50 6.98
C GLN A 64 -5.05 -4.32 5.80
N HIS A 65 -5.37 -3.08 5.43
CA HIS A 65 -6.40 -2.78 4.42
C HIS A 65 -5.83 -2.52 3.02
N ILE A 66 -4.50 -2.63 2.81
CA ILE A 66 -3.88 -2.21 1.54
C ILE A 66 -4.45 -2.95 0.32
N ASP A 67 -4.71 -4.24 0.42
CA ASP A 67 -5.21 -5.03 -0.72
C ASP A 67 -6.62 -4.61 -1.13
N GLU A 68 -7.53 -4.46 -0.15
CA GLU A 68 -8.90 -3.99 -0.38
C GLU A 68 -8.91 -2.59 -0.99
N ILE A 69 -8.11 -1.67 -0.45
CA ILE A 69 -8.06 -0.30 -0.94
C ILE A 69 -7.47 -0.23 -2.35
N VAL A 70 -6.44 -1.02 -2.63
CA VAL A 70 -5.84 -1.08 -3.96
C VAL A 70 -6.83 -1.62 -4.98
N ASP A 71 -7.54 -2.69 -4.65
CA ASP A 71 -8.57 -3.26 -5.52
C ASP A 71 -9.69 -2.25 -5.78
N GLU A 72 -10.12 -1.51 -4.76
CA GLU A 72 -11.09 -0.43 -4.92
C GLU A 72 -10.56 0.68 -5.83
N MET A 73 -9.34 1.17 -5.60
CA MET A 73 -8.73 2.24 -6.43
C MET A 73 -8.54 1.82 -7.90
N ILE A 74 -8.34 0.53 -8.19
CA ILE A 74 -8.22 0.00 -9.56
C ILE A 74 -9.58 -0.09 -10.26
N ASN A 75 -10.64 -0.36 -9.49
CA ASN A 75 -12.02 -0.54 -9.98
C ASN A 75 -12.77 0.79 -10.06
N ASP A 76 -12.39 1.77 -9.25
CA ASP A 76 -12.87 3.13 -9.34
C ASP A 76 -12.27 3.79 -10.58
N ASN A 77 -13.05 3.93 -11.64
CA ASN A 77 -12.64 4.48 -12.95
C ASN A 77 -12.24 5.98 -12.90
N SER A 78 -12.17 6.58 -11.72
CA SER A 78 -11.88 8.00 -11.53
C SER A 78 -10.41 8.39 -11.79
N ILE A 79 -9.44 7.46 -11.78
CA ILE A 79 -8.01 7.80 -11.94
C ILE A 79 -7.22 6.81 -12.82
N ILE A 80 -7.23 7.05 -14.14
CA ILE A 80 -6.56 6.20 -15.16
C ILE A 80 -5.02 6.13 -14.97
N ILE A 81 -4.39 7.22 -14.53
CA ILE A 81 -2.92 7.30 -14.36
C ILE A 81 -2.46 6.45 -13.17
N GLU A 82 -3.22 6.47 -12.07
CA GLU A 82 -2.88 5.71 -10.86
C GLU A 82 -2.97 4.20 -11.10
N LYS A 83 -3.92 3.74 -11.92
CA LYS A 83 -4.10 2.31 -12.20
C LYS A 83 -2.86 1.65 -12.78
N ASN A 84 -2.24 2.22 -13.81
CA ASN A 84 -1.05 1.62 -14.43
C ASN A 84 0.13 1.59 -13.46
N LEU A 85 0.28 2.65 -12.66
CA LEU A 85 1.38 2.76 -11.71
C LEU A 85 1.18 1.87 -10.48
N ILE A 86 -0.06 1.70 -10.02
CA ILE A 86 -0.45 0.73 -9.01
C ILE A 86 -0.13 -0.68 -9.50
N LEU A 87 -0.51 -1.01 -10.74
CA LEU A 87 -0.21 -2.31 -11.34
C LEU A 87 1.31 -2.54 -11.46
N GLU A 88 2.07 -1.53 -11.88
CA GLU A 88 3.53 -1.62 -11.96
C GLU A 88 4.18 -1.78 -10.57
N LEU A 89 3.83 -0.95 -9.60
CA LEU A 89 4.55 -0.92 -8.32
C LEU A 89 4.06 -1.98 -7.34
N LEU A 90 2.77 -2.32 -7.34
CA LEU A 90 2.20 -3.27 -6.37
C LEU A 90 2.14 -4.70 -6.90
N PHE A 91 2.17 -4.89 -8.23
CA PHE A 91 2.05 -6.21 -8.84
C PHE A 91 3.29 -6.65 -9.66
N THR A 92 4.36 -5.86 -9.79
CA THR A 92 5.59 -6.35 -10.45
C THR A 92 6.48 -7.19 -9.53
N ASN A 93 6.74 -8.41 -10.03
CA ASN A 93 7.74 -9.39 -9.60
C ASN A 93 7.49 -10.10 -8.26
N THR A 94 6.46 -10.94 -8.26
CA THR A 94 6.76 -12.37 -8.06
C THR A 94 6.01 -13.20 -9.09
N THR A 95 6.75 -13.92 -9.93
CA THR A 95 6.34 -15.25 -10.39
C THR A 95 6.12 -16.15 -9.17
N TYR A 96 5.05 -15.93 -8.43
CA TYR A 96 4.35 -17.07 -7.86
C TYR A 96 3.49 -17.56 -9.01
N LYS A 97 3.93 -18.69 -9.59
CA LYS A 97 2.96 -19.64 -10.12
C LYS A 97 1.83 -19.67 -9.09
N LYS A 98 0.62 -19.43 -9.55
CA LYS A 98 -0.58 -19.96 -8.93
C LYS A 98 -0.42 -21.49 -8.95
N SER A 99 0.43 -22.03 -8.07
CA SER A 99 0.41 -23.45 -7.74
C SER A 99 -0.86 -23.62 -6.93
N GLN A 100 -1.92 -23.90 -7.67
CA GLN A 100 -2.90 -24.92 -7.37
C GLN A 100 -2.55 -25.70 -6.09
N ILE A 101 -2.97 -25.15 -4.96
CA ILE A 101 -3.14 -25.89 -3.72
C ILE A 101 -4.52 -25.47 -3.22
N TYR A 102 -5.54 -26.06 -3.84
CA TYR A 102 -6.59 -26.62 -2.99
C TYR A 102 -5.89 -27.66 -2.13
N LEU A 103 -6.10 -27.62 -0.82
CA LEU A 103 -5.98 -28.78 0.07
C LEU A 103 -6.41 -28.33 1.47
N PRO A 104 -7.15 -29.13 2.24
CA PRO A 104 -8.19 -30.10 1.89
C PRO A 104 -9.63 -29.55 2.07
#